data_AF-A0A966LX49-F1
#
_entry.id   AF-A0A966LX49-F1
#
_cell.length_a   1.000
_cell.length_b   1.000
_cell.length_c   1.000
_cell.angle_alpha   90.00
_cell.angle_beta   90.00
_cell.angle_gamma   90.00
#
_symmetry.space_group_name_H-M   'P 1'
#
loop_
_entity.id
_entity.type
_entity.pdbx_description
1 polymer ?
#
loop_
_entity_poly.entity_id
_entity_poly.type
_entity_poly.pdbx_seq_one_letter_code
_entity_poly.pdbx_strand_id
1 'polypeptide(L)'
;MSNVWQDIHQNYKQQDWIDKPSIFAEQALPYFPKGGKLLELGAGQAQDGCYFAEQGFSVISTDLEDSALELAKQKVADKGASVEIQKVDLREELPFDNESFDVVYAHLSLHYFDHETTMRLIGEIQRVLKPGGVLAFLVNSVNDPEYKQGEEIEPDYFQIDKTAKRYFSEATARKYTQYFDVNLLDELGETYKDAAKGVHSLVRFVGTKPKKQKPYKLAIPYVGAIVERDNNGVKEVLLQTRWKPHDPLYSGTLEFPAGVLDKPYESVYETATREIQEETGLTLKAIRGEDKTKVYSPKGTDEIIAFRPFCCTQQLKDGKPWIGFVFICEVENGEPKAQLSEAKDTKWVAVSEVKQLFESSPEQFFGLELPAWEYYFKQ
;
A
#
# COMPACT_ATOMS: atom_id res chain seq x y z
N MET A 1 20.06 29.02 -7.19
CA MET A 1 19.85 27.64 -7.67
C MET A 1 18.80 27.72 -8.75
N SER A 2 19.08 27.30 -10.00
CA SER A 2 18.06 27.32 -11.05
C SER A 2 16.95 26.35 -10.66
N ASN A 3 15.75 26.85 -10.44
CA ASN A 3 14.63 26.00 -10.08
C ASN A 3 14.12 25.32 -11.36
N VAL A 4 14.27 24.01 -11.45
CA VAL A 4 13.99 23.23 -12.66
C VAL A 4 12.56 23.46 -13.16
N TRP A 5 11.63 23.60 -12.22
CA TRP A 5 10.23 23.87 -12.52
C TRP A 5 10.04 25.24 -13.16
N GLN A 6 10.78 26.26 -12.73
CA GLN A 6 10.73 27.59 -13.35
C GLN A 6 11.15 27.53 -14.83
N ASP A 7 12.22 26.79 -15.14
CA ASP A 7 12.70 26.63 -16.52
C ASP A 7 11.66 25.85 -17.37
N ILE A 8 11.07 24.79 -16.81
CA ILE A 8 10.01 24.00 -17.45
C ILE A 8 8.77 24.86 -17.74
N HIS A 9 8.30 25.65 -16.78
CA HIS A 9 7.11 26.50 -16.95
C HIS A 9 7.33 27.62 -17.97
N GLN A 10 8.54 28.19 -18.06
CA GLN A 10 8.87 29.17 -19.09
C GLN A 10 8.78 28.55 -20.49
N ASN A 11 9.29 27.33 -20.68
CA ASN A 11 9.22 26.63 -21.96
C ASN A 11 7.80 26.26 -22.38
N TYR A 12 6.89 26.01 -21.42
CA TYR A 12 5.50 25.68 -21.74
C TYR A 12 4.67 26.88 -22.23
N LYS A 13 5.03 28.13 -21.89
CA LYS A 13 4.27 29.33 -22.29
C LYS A 13 4.01 29.48 -23.80
N GLN A 14 4.80 28.82 -24.63
CA GLN A 14 4.76 28.99 -26.09
C GLN A 14 4.10 27.80 -26.83
N GLN A 15 3.41 26.91 -26.12
CA GLN A 15 2.91 25.66 -26.70
C GLN A 15 1.39 25.67 -26.91
N ASP A 16 0.95 25.18 -28.07
CA ASP A 16 -0.46 25.22 -28.51
C ASP A 16 -1.44 24.44 -27.63
N TRP A 17 -0.96 23.50 -26.80
CA TRP A 17 -1.83 22.71 -25.93
C TRP A 17 -2.16 23.38 -24.60
N ILE A 18 -1.62 24.57 -24.32
CA ILE A 18 -1.78 25.19 -23.00
C ILE A 18 -3.19 25.74 -22.74
N ASP A 19 -3.97 25.94 -23.80
CA ASP A 19 -5.32 26.53 -23.71
C ASP A 19 -6.46 25.52 -23.80
N LYS A 20 -6.13 24.24 -23.99
CA LYS A 20 -7.07 23.11 -23.98
C LYS A 20 -6.81 22.19 -22.79
N PRO A 21 -7.83 21.47 -22.28
CA PRO A 21 -7.62 20.46 -21.25
C PRO A 21 -6.62 19.40 -21.71
N SER A 22 -5.95 18.74 -20.77
CA SER A 22 -5.17 17.55 -21.08
C SER A 22 -6.09 16.42 -21.57
N ILE A 23 -5.53 15.51 -22.37
CA ILE A 23 -6.24 14.30 -22.82
C ILE A 23 -6.76 13.52 -21.61
N PHE A 24 -5.97 13.45 -20.54
CA PHE A 24 -6.35 12.73 -19.33
C PHE A 24 -7.49 13.40 -18.55
N ALA A 25 -7.55 14.73 -18.49
CA ALA A 25 -8.66 15.44 -17.86
C ALA A 25 -10.00 15.08 -18.51
N GLU A 26 -10.05 15.04 -19.85
CA GLU A 26 -11.23 14.64 -20.61
C GLU A 26 -11.58 13.16 -20.39
N GLN A 27 -10.58 12.28 -20.33
CA GLN A 27 -10.75 10.85 -20.09
C GLN A 27 -11.19 10.51 -18.66
N ALA A 28 -10.79 11.31 -17.67
CA ALA A 28 -11.11 11.10 -16.26
C ALA A 28 -12.49 11.65 -15.88
N LEU A 29 -12.94 12.73 -16.53
CA LEU A 29 -14.21 13.41 -16.23
C LEU A 29 -15.44 12.47 -16.17
N PRO A 30 -15.62 11.45 -17.05
CA PRO A 30 -16.75 10.53 -16.97
C PRO A 30 -16.86 9.73 -15.66
N TYR A 31 -15.76 9.61 -14.91
CA TYR A 31 -15.72 8.92 -13.62
C TYR A 31 -16.02 9.85 -12.44
N PHE A 32 -16.07 11.17 -12.67
CA PHE A 32 -16.27 12.16 -11.60
C PHE A 32 -17.76 12.31 -11.26
N PRO A 33 -18.09 12.78 -10.04
CA PRO A 33 -19.45 13.21 -9.73
C PRO A 33 -19.86 14.40 -10.60
N LYS A 34 -21.17 14.67 -10.68
CA LYS A 34 -21.68 15.86 -11.37
C LYS A 34 -21.45 17.10 -10.51
N GLY A 35 -20.28 17.72 -10.67
CA GLY A 35 -19.83 18.86 -9.86
C GLY A 35 -19.36 18.46 -8.47
N GLY A 36 -19.04 19.46 -7.65
CA GLY A 36 -18.46 19.30 -6.31
C GLY A 36 -17.19 20.11 -6.13
N LYS A 37 -16.46 19.86 -5.04
CA LYS A 37 -15.17 20.50 -4.77
C LYS A 37 -14.03 19.64 -5.33
N LEU A 38 -13.20 20.21 -6.19
CA LEU A 38 -12.07 19.54 -6.82
C LEU A 38 -10.75 20.17 -6.37
N LEU A 39 -9.80 19.33 -5.97
CA LEU A 39 -8.41 19.72 -5.67
C LEU A 39 -7.50 19.25 -6.81
N GLU A 40 -6.80 20.18 -7.46
CA GLU A 40 -5.78 19.88 -8.46
C GLU A 40 -4.38 20.02 -7.84
N LEU A 41 -3.57 18.95 -7.93
CA LEU A 41 -2.22 18.86 -7.35
C LEU A 41 -1.15 18.99 -8.44
N GLY A 42 -0.25 19.96 -8.31
CA GLY A 42 0.77 20.26 -9.32
C GLY A 42 0.14 20.84 -10.58
N ALA A 43 -0.67 21.89 -10.41
CA ALA A 43 -1.50 22.49 -11.44
C ALA A 43 -0.72 23.17 -12.57
N GLY A 44 0.54 23.54 -12.33
CA GLY A 44 1.32 24.37 -13.22
C GLY A 44 0.58 25.68 -13.53
N GLN A 45 0.05 25.80 -14.76
CA GLN A 45 -0.71 26.98 -15.20
C GLN A 45 -2.24 26.82 -15.05
N ALA A 46 -2.71 25.81 -14.31
CA ALA A 46 -4.13 25.53 -14.02
C ALA A 46 -5.02 25.35 -15.25
N GLN A 47 -4.48 24.75 -16.33
CA GLN A 47 -5.26 24.50 -17.55
C GLN A 47 -6.43 23.53 -17.30
N ASP A 48 -6.18 22.43 -16.57
CA ASP A 48 -7.18 21.40 -16.29
C ASP A 48 -8.12 21.89 -15.18
N GLY A 49 -7.60 22.64 -14.21
CA GLY A 49 -8.41 23.36 -13.23
C GLY A 49 -9.45 24.30 -13.86
N CYS A 50 -9.06 25.10 -14.86
CA CYS A 50 -10.02 25.95 -15.61
C CYS A 50 -11.09 25.10 -16.32
N TYR A 51 -10.67 24.01 -16.97
CA TYR A 51 -11.59 23.10 -17.63
C TYR A 51 -12.61 22.49 -16.66
N PHE A 52 -12.17 22.00 -15.50
CA PHE A 52 -13.10 21.44 -14.50
C PHE A 52 -14.03 22.50 -13.91
N ALA A 53 -13.58 23.75 -13.77
CA ALA A 53 -14.47 24.85 -13.38
C ALA A 53 -15.58 25.08 -14.42
N GLU A 54 -15.26 25.00 -15.72
CA GLU A 54 -16.25 25.05 -16.82
C GLU A 54 -17.24 23.85 -16.76
N GLN A 55 -16.82 22.70 -16.24
CA GLN A 55 -17.68 21.53 -16.00
C GLN A 55 -18.53 21.63 -14.71
N GLY A 56 -18.46 22.75 -13.99
CA GLY A 56 -19.28 23.02 -12.79
C GLY A 56 -18.66 22.59 -11.46
N PHE A 57 -17.35 22.34 -11.42
CA PHE A 57 -16.63 22.13 -10.15
C PHE A 57 -16.21 23.45 -9.51
N SER A 58 -16.16 23.46 -8.18
CA SER A 58 -15.42 24.48 -7.42
C SER A 58 -13.99 23.99 -7.26
N VAL A 59 -13.05 24.63 -7.97
CA VAL A 59 -11.69 24.12 -8.12
C VAL A 59 -10.71 24.91 -7.25
N ILE A 60 -9.85 24.17 -6.54
CA ILE A 60 -8.62 24.68 -5.95
C ILE A 60 -7.44 24.05 -6.68
N SER A 61 -6.64 24.87 -7.35
CA SER A 61 -5.43 24.45 -8.06
C SER A 61 -4.19 24.81 -7.26
N THR A 62 -3.33 23.82 -7.04
CA THR A 62 -2.17 23.95 -6.17
C THR A 62 -0.87 23.67 -6.90
N ASP A 63 0.17 24.47 -6.60
CA ASP A 63 1.52 24.25 -7.11
C ASP A 63 2.57 24.76 -6.10
N LEU A 64 3.81 24.31 -6.23
CA LEU A 64 4.92 24.74 -5.38
C LEU A 64 5.55 26.04 -5.89
N GLU A 65 5.52 26.29 -7.21
CA GLU A 65 6.28 27.38 -7.82
C GLU A 65 5.50 28.68 -7.94
N ASP A 66 6.04 29.76 -7.38
CA ASP A 66 5.43 31.10 -7.50
C ASP A 66 5.24 31.52 -8.96
N SER A 67 6.18 31.17 -9.86
CA SER A 67 6.08 31.50 -11.27
C SER A 67 4.93 30.77 -11.98
N ALA A 68 4.64 29.53 -11.58
CA ALA A 68 3.52 28.76 -12.09
C ALA A 68 2.20 29.34 -11.60
N LEU A 69 2.13 29.66 -10.30
CA LEU A 69 0.97 30.25 -9.66
C LEU A 69 0.59 31.61 -10.27
N GLU A 70 1.56 32.48 -10.57
CA GLU A 70 1.26 33.76 -11.23
C GLU A 70 0.69 33.57 -12.65
N LEU A 71 1.18 32.57 -13.40
CA LEU A 71 0.61 32.24 -14.71
C LEU A 71 -0.79 31.64 -14.61
N ALA A 72 -1.00 30.77 -13.63
CA ALA A 72 -2.31 30.21 -13.34
C ALA A 72 -3.31 31.33 -13.01
N LYS A 73 -2.97 32.27 -12.13
CA LYS A 73 -3.83 33.42 -11.79
C LYS A 73 -4.18 34.26 -13.01
N GLN A 74 -3.20 34.56 -13.87
CA GLN A 74 -3.45 35.30 -15.11
C GLN A 74 -4.42 34.55 -16.03
N LYS A 75 -4.19 33.24 -16.25
CA LYS A 75 -5.05 32.41 -17.10
C LYS A 75 -6.48 32.31 -16.56
N VAL A 76 -6.63 32.13 -15.25
CA VAL A 76 -7.92 32.10 -14.57
C VAL A 76 -8.68 33.42 -14.75
N ALA A 77 -7.98 34.56 -14.60
CA ALA A 77 -8.55 35.88 -14.83
C ALA A 77 -8.97 36.09 -16.30
N ASP A 78 -8.12 35.71 -17.25
CA ASP A 78 -8.38 35.87 -18.69
C ASP A 78 -9.57 35.02 -19.15
N LYS A 79 -9.74 33.81 -18.59
CA LYS A 79 -10.89 32.93 -18.86
C LYS A 79 -12.16 33.29 -18.06
N GLY A 80 -12.04 34.15 -17.04
CA GLY A 80 -13.13 34.41 -16.09
C GLY A 80 -13.56 33.15 -15.32
N ALA A 81 -12.65 32.19 -15.13
CA ALA A 81 -12.94 30.92 -14.47
C ALA A 81 -12.98 31.09 -12.94
N SER A 82 -13.81 30.30 -12.25
CA SER A 82 -13.87 30.28 -10.78
C SER A 82 -12.93 29.21 -10.22
N VAL A 83 -11.62 29.52 -10.25
CA VAL A 83 -10.55 28.65 -9.74
C VAL A 83 -9.75 29.40 -8.69
N GLU A 84 -9.59 28.80 -7.51
CA GLU A 84 -8.71 29.30 -6.47
C GLU A 84 -7.28 28.77 -6.69
N ILE A 85 -6.28 29.65 -6.62
CA ILE A 85 -4.87 29.30 -6.81
C ILE A 85 -4.14 29.38 -5.47
N GLN A 86 -3.51 28.28 -5.04
CA GLN A 86 -2.79 28.21 -3.76
C GLN A 86 -1.39 27.60 -3.89
N LYS A 87 -0.45 28.11 -3.08
CA LYS A 87 0.89 27.52 -2.98
C LYS A 87 0.87 26.35 -2.00
N VAL A 88 1.22 25.15 -2.48
CA VAL A 88 1.29 23.93 -1.65
C VAL A 88 2.52 23.13 -2.01
N ASP A 89 3.25 22.70 -0.99
CA ASP A 89 4.31 21.72 -1.14
C ASP A 89 3.74 20.32 -0.92
N LEU A 90 3.71 19.49 -1.96
CA LEU A 90 3.17 18.12 -1.87
C LEU A 90 4.06 17.19 -1.02
N ARG A 91 5.24 17.67 -0.59
CA ARG A 91 6.10 17.03 0.40
C ARG A 91 5.72 17.41 1.83
N GLU A 92 4.63 18.12 2.06
CA GLU A 92 4.16 18.47 3.40
C GLU A 92 2.70 18.00 3.59
N GLU A 93 2.18 18.14 4.81
CA GLU A 93 0.76 17.92 5.07
C GLU A 93 -0.09 18.88 4.23
N LEU A 94 -1.14 18.36 3.59
CA LEU A 94 -1.99 19.19 2.74
C LEU A 94 -2.81 20.14 3.63
N PRO A 95 -2.84 21.46 3.35
CA PRO A 95 -3.45 22.47 4.23
C PRO A 95 -4.98 22.52 4.09
N PHE A 96 -5.63 21.36 4.09
CA PHE A 96 -7.07 21.20 3.93
C PHE A 96 -7.63 20.29 5.00
N ASP A 97 -8.89 20.54 5.37
CA ASP A 97 -9.61 19.71 6.33
C ASP A 97 -9.85 18.29 5.78
N ASN A 98 -10.14 17.38 6.70
CA ASN A 98 -10.54 16.02 6.34
C ASN A 98 -11.84 16.06 5.52
N GLU A 99 -11.96 15.16 4.55
CA GLU A 99 -13.20 14.93 3.80
C GLU A 99 -13.78 16.21 3.17
N SER A 100 -12.93 17.11 2.69
CA SER A 100 -13.33 18.38 2.09
C SER A 100 -13.57 18.32 0.58
N PHE A 101 -13.00 17.33 -0.13
CA PHE A 101 -13.04 17.26 -1.59
C PHE A 101 -13.83 16.07 -2.13
N ASP A 102 -14.55 16.30 -3.22
CA ASP A 102 -15.25 15.27 -4.00
C ASP A 102 -14.32 14.64 -5.03
N VAL A 103 -13.34 15.39 -5.53
CA VAL A 103 -12.33 14.93 -6.49
C VAL A 103 -10.94 15.46 -6.11
N VAL A 104 -9.92 14.61 -6.19
CA VAL A 104 -8.52 15.01 -6.23
C VAL A 104 -7.95 14.57 -7.56
N TYR A 105 -7.37 15.51 -8.31
CA TYR A 105 -6.82 15.32 -9.64
C TYR A 105 -5.34 15.69 -9.67
N ALA A 106 -4.50 14.86 -10.29
CA ALA A 106 -3.07 15.10 -10.38
C ALA A 106 -2.52 14.65 -11.75
N HIS A 107 -2.14 15.62 -12.57
CA HIS A 107 -1.62 15.35 -13.92
C HIS A 107 -0.10 15.50 -13.93
N LEU A 108 0.63 14.39 -14.06
CA LEU A 108 2.09 14.35 -14.15
C LEU A 108 2.83 15.02 -12.97
N SER A 109 2.26 14.96 -11.76
CA SER A 109 2.85 15.60 -10.57
C SER A 109 3.23 14.62 -9.45
N LEU A 110 2.54 13.47 -9.33
CA LEU A 110 2.76 12.52 -8.22
C LEU A 110 4.04 11.66 -8.35
N HIS A 111 4.73 11.73 -9.49
CA HIS A 111 5.86 10.85 -9.79
C HIS A 111 7.23 11.46 -9.48
N TYR A 112 7.30 12.61 -8.82
CA TYR A 112 8.59 13.25 -8.48
C TYR A 112 9.13 12.86 -7.10
N PHE A 113 8.48 11.91 -6.42
CA PHE A 113 8.72 11.62 -5.01
C PHE A 113 9.27 10.21 -4.75
N ASP A 114 10.06 10.07 -3.69
CA ASP A 114 10.50 8.79 -3.13
C ASP A 114 9.31 7.96 -2.60
N HIS A 115 9.57 6.72 -2.18
CA HIS A 115 8.52 5.80 -1.74
C HIS A 115 7.76 6.33 -0.52
N GLU A 116 8.49 6.83 0.48
CA GLU A 116 7.92 7.31 1.74
C GLU A 116 7.03 8.54 1.53
N THR A 117 7.52 9.51 0.76
CA THR A 117 6.79 10.72 0.41
C THR A 117 5.56 10.40 -0.43
N THR A 118 5.66 9.48 -1.39
CA THR A 118 4.51 9.03 -2.20
C THR A 118 3.44 8.37 -1.32
N MET A 119 3.82 7.48 -0.40
CA MET A 119 2.89 6.83 0.53
C MET A 119 2.16 7.85 1.41
N ARG A 120 2.89 8.82 1.97
CA ARG A 120 2.31 9.88 2.80
C ARG A 120 1.35 10.76 1.99
N LEU A 121 1.76 11.19 0.79
CA LEU A 121 0.94 12.03 -0.07
C LEU A 121 -0.36 11.33 -0.48
N ILE A 122 -0.32 10.04 -0.80
CA ILE A 122 -1.53 9.26 -1.07
C ILE A 122 -2.42 9.14 0.19
N GLY A 123 -1.82 9.02 1.38
CA GLY A 123 -2.55 9.08 2.65
C GLY A 123 -3.26 10.42 2.88
N GLU A 124 -2.58 11.53 2.58
CA GLU A 124 -3.15 12.88 2.64
C GLU A 124 -4.28 13.09 1.63
N ILE A 125 -4.10 12.61 0.39
CA ILE A 125 -5.15 12.58 -0.63
C ILE A 125 -6.36 11.80 -0.13
N GLN A 126 -6.15 10.64 0.49
CA GLN A 126 -7.22 9.86 1.09
C GLN A 126 -7.89 10.61 2.25
N ARG A 127 -7.14 11.34 3.08
CA ARG A 127 -7.66 12.13 4.21
C ARG A 127 -8.58 13.25 3.75
N VAL A 128 -8.16 14.03 2.75
CA VAL A 128 -8.91 15.19 2.25
C VAL A 128 -10.08 14.80 1.33
N LEU A 129 -10.08 13.61 0.74
CA LEU A 129 -11.21 13.09 -0.03
C LEU A 129 -12.38 12.70 0.87
N LYS A 130 -13.60 13.06 0.47
CA LYS A 130 -14.85 12.55 1.08
C LYS A 130 -15.00 11.04 0.87
N PRO A 131 -15.74 10.32 1.72
CA PRO A 131 -16.19 8.97 1.40
C PRO A 131 -16.98 8.95 0.09
N GLY A 132 -16.57 8.12 -0.86
CA GLY A 132 -17.09 8.11 -2.23
C GLY A 132 -16.46 9.14 -3.18
N GLY A 133 -15.49 9.94 -2.72
CA GLY A 133 -14.74 10.87 -3.56
C GLY A 133 -13.74 10.15 -4.47
N VAL A 134 -13.31 10.82 -5.53
CA VAL A 134 -12.50 10.23 -6.61
C VAL A 134 -11.07 10.77 -6.60
N LEU A 135 -10.10 9.86 -6.67
CA LEU A 135 -8.72 10.19 -7.04
C LEU A 135 -8.52 9.86 -8.52
N ALA A 136 -8.00 10.81 -9.29
CA ALA A 136 -7.52 10.57 -10.65
C ALA A 136 -6.10 11.10 -10.83
N PHE A 137 -5.20 10.27 -11.36
CA PHE A 137 -3.85 10.72 -11.70
C PHE A 137 -3.29 10.10 -12.97
N LEU A 138 -2.33 10.82 -13.55
CA LEU A 138 -1.50 10.38 -14.66
C LEU A 138 -0.02 10.46 -14.25
N VAL A 139 0.73 9.38 -14.42
CA VAL A 139 2.16 9.29 -14.03
C VAL A 139 2.99 8.54 -15.08
N ASN A 140 4.30 8.73 -15.07
CA ASN A 140 5.21 8.05 -16.01
C ASN A 140 5.19 6.54 -15.80
N SER A 141 5.13 5.76 -16.89
CA SER A 141 5.20 4.30 -16.82
C SER A 141 6.64 3.78 -16.84
N VAL A 142 6.89 2.59 -16.28
CA VAL A 142 8.10 1.80 -16.55
C VAL A 142 8.31 1.47 -18.04
N ASN A 143 7.29 1.66 -18.87
CA ASN A 143 7.36 1.55 -20.32
C ASN A 143 7.72 2.88 -21.02
N ASP A 144 7.98 3.94 -20.27
CA ASP A 144 8.36 5.25 -20.83
C ASP A 144 9.76 5.19 -21.48
N PRO A 145 9.98 5.86 -22.63
CA PRO A 145 11.29 5.92 -23.28
C PRO A 145 12.42 6.48 -22.40
N GLU A 146 12.09 7.31 -21.39
CA GLU A 146 13.05 7.85 -20.41
C GLU A 146 13.31 6.91 -19.22
N TYR A 147 12.64 5.76 -19.13
CA TYR A 147 12.87 4.77 -18.07
C TYR A 147 14.33 4.30 -18.08
N LYS A 148 14.96 4.26 -16.89
CA LYS A 148 16.37 3.87 -16.68
C LYS A 148 17.43 4.78 -17.32
N GLN A 149 17.10 6.00 -17.75
CA GLN A 149 18.06 6.95 -18.32
C GLN A 149 18.90 7.73 -17.26
N GLY A 150 18.79 7.40 -15.96
CA GLY A 150 19.44 8.11 -14.86
C GLY A 150 20.03 7.20 -13.78
N GLU A 151 20.53 7.79 -12.70
CA GLU A 151 21.04 7.04 -11.53
C GLU A 151 19.86 6.53 -10.69
N GLU A 152 19.78 5.23 -10.43
CA GLU A 152 18.73 4.63 -9.62
C GLU A 152 18.95 4.93 -8.13
N ILE A 153 18.01 5.64 -7.51
CA ILE A 153 18.01 6.02 -6.09
C ILE A 153 17.25 4.96 -5.27
N GLU A 154 16.09 4.53 -5.79
CA GLU A 154 15.26 3.44 -5.27
C GLU A 154 14.73 2.64 -6.46
N PRO A 155 14.21 1.41 -6.26
CA PRO A 155 13.56 0.67 -7.34
C PRO A 155 12.55 1.53 -8.11
N ASP A 156 12.78 1.64 -9.42
CA ASP A 156 12.00 2.45 -10.36
C ASP A 156 11.99 3.96 -10.09
N TYR A 157 12.93 4.48 -9.29
CA TYR A 157 13.09 5.91 -8.97
C TYR A 157 14.50 6.38 -9.31
N PHE A 158 14.61 7.30 -10.27
CA PHE A 158 15.89 7.69 -10.85
C PHE A 158 16.13 9.20 -10.71
N GLN A 159 17.36 9.57 -10.38
CA GLN A 159 17.87 10.93 -10.59
C GLN A 159 18.15 11.12 -12.08
N ILE A 160 17.39 11.99 -12.73
CA ILE A 160 17.56 12.34 -14.15
C ILE A 160 17.81 13.84 -14.23
N ASP A 161 19.03 14.21 -14.64
CA ASP A 161 19.51 15.58 -14.62
C ASP A 161 19.29 16.26 -13.26
N LYS A 162 18.41 17.26 -13.22
CA LYS A 162 18.15 18.09 -12.03
C LYS A 162 16.91 17.66 -11.23
N THR A 163 16.20 16.60 -11.64
CA THR A 163 15.02 16.11 -10.93
C THR A 163 15.09 14.61 -10.70
N ALA A 164 14.36 14.13 -9.70
CA ALA A 164 14.17 12.71 -9.49
C ALA A 164 12.77 12.30 -9.97
N LYS A 165 12.67 11.19 -10.71
CA LYS A 165 11.42 10.70 -11.31
C LYS A 165 11.20 9.23 -10.98
N ARG A 166 9.99 8.91 -10.53
CA ARG A 166 9.50 7.56 -10.31
C ARG A 166 8.71 7.10 -11.52
N TYR A 167 8.94 5.87 -11.91
CA TYR A 167 8.17 5.20 -12.93
C TYR A 167 7.25 4.17 -12.28
N PHE A 168 6.03 4.09 -12.78
CA PHE A 168 4.98 3.25 -12.23
C PHE A 168 4.68 2.13 -13.21
N SER A 169 4.47 0.93 -12.71
CA SER A 169 3.68 -0.09 -13.42
C SER A 169 2.24 -0.05 -12.91
N GLU A 170 1.32 -0.74 -13.57
CA GLU A 170 -0.02 -0.98 -13.00
C GLU A 170 0.06 -1.59 -11.57
N ALA A 171 0.99 -2.51 -11.35
CA ALA A 171 1.18 -3.14 -10.03
C ALA A 171 1.64 -2.11 -8.98
N THR A 172 2.57 -1.23 -9.33
CA THR A 172 3.05 -0.17 -8.44
C THR A 172 1.95 0.84 -8.14
N ALA A 173 1.20 1.29 -9.14
CA ALA A 173 0.05 2.18 -8.96
C ALA A 173 -1.01 1.55 -8.06
N ARG A 174 -1.33 0.26 -8.26
CA ARG A 174 -2.27 -0.51 -7.43
C ARG A 174 -1.78 -0.64 -5.98
N LYS A 175 -0.47 -0.79 -5.75
CA LYS A 175 0.12 -0.87 -4.40
C LYS A 175 -0.09 0.44 -3.63
N TYR A 176 0.22 1.57 -4.25
CA TYR A 176 0.02 2.88 -3.62
C TYR A 176 -1.47 3.17 -3.37
N THR A 177 -2.33 2.74 -4.28
CA THR A 177 -3.78 3.02 -4.25
C THR A 177 -4.62 1.88 -3.69
N GLN A 178 -4.03 0.95 -2.93
CA GLN A 178 -4.70 -0.28 -2.46
C GLN A 178 -5.99 -0.06 -1.65
N TYR A 179 -6.23 1.16 -1.16
CA TYR A 179 -7.41 1.56 -0.40
C TYR A 179 -8.53 2.17 -1.24
N PHE A 180 -8.34 2.29 -2.55
CA PHE A 180 -9.35 2.78 -3.49
C PHE A 180 -10.01 1.63 -4.24
N ASP A 181 -11.30 1.78 -4.52
CA ASP A 181 -12.01 0.93 -5.47
C ASP A 181 -11.62 1.40 -6.89
N VAL A 182 -10.82 0.60 -7.60
CA VAL A 182 -10.25 0.97 -8.90
C VAL A 182 -11.34 1.02 -9.98
N ASN A 183 -11.48 2.16 -10.65
CA ASN A 183 -12.41 2.38 -11.75
C ASN A 183 -11.70 2.34 -13.12
N LEU A 184 -10.46 2.86 -13.18
CA LEU A 184 -9.58 2.80 -14.33
C LEU A 184 -8.15 2.58 -13.83
N LEU A 185 -7.45 1.61 -14.40
CA LEU A 185 -6.02 1.43 -14.22
C LEU A 185 -5.45 0.70 -15.43
N ASP A 186 -4.64 1.40 -16.21
CA ASP A 186 -3.91 0.85 -17.35
C ASP A 186 -2.69 1.72 -17.69
N GLU A 187 -1.90 1.26 -18.66
CA GLU A 187 -0.71 1.95 -19.17
C GLU A 187 -0.93 2.55 -20.56
N LEU A 188 -2.16 2.98 -20.85
CA LEU A 188 -2.56 3.55 -22.16
C LEU A 188 -2.66 5.07 -22.13
N GLY A 189 -2.07 5.71 -21.11
CA GLY A 189 -2.05 7.16 -20.98
C GLY A 189 -1.06 7.82 -21.94
N GLU A 190 -1.38 9.06 -22.30
CA GLU A 190 -0.58 9.88 -23.22
C GLU A 190 -0.81 11.37 -22.94
N THR A 191 0.20 12.18 -23.22
CA THR A 191 0.02 13.62 -23.45
C THR A 191 -0.16 13.91 -24.93
N TYR A 192 -0.52 15.15 -25.28
CA TYR A 192 -0.52 15.58 -26.69
C TYR A 192 0.85 15.39 -27.38
N LYS A 193 1.96 15.47 -26.64
CA LYS A 193 3.31 15.25 -27.18
C LYS A 193 3.55 13.78 -27.49
N ASP A 194 3.05 12.89 -26.64
CA ASP A 194 3.22 11.44 -26.79
C ASP A 194 2.33 10.92 -27.91
N ALA A 195 1.07 11.38 -27.95
CA ALA A 195 0.11 11.09 -29.00
C ALA A 195 0.65 11.46 -30.39
N ALA A 196 1.29 12.63 -30.52
CA ALA A 196 1.93 13.08 -31.76
C ALA A 196 3.08 12.17 -32.23
N LYS A 197 3.68 11.40 -31.32
CA LYS A 197 4.75 10.42 -31.58
C LYS A 197 4.23 8.98 -31.64
N GLY A 198 2.92 8.76 -31.42
CA GLY A 198 2.33 7.42 -31.30
C GLY A 198 2.81 6.64 -30.07
N VAL A 199 3.16 7.35 -28.99
CA VAL A 199 3.64 6.77 -27.73
C VAL A 199 2.50 6.77 -26.71
N HIS A 200 2.23 5.60 -26.13
CA HIS A 200 1.31 5.43 -24.99
C HIS A 200 2.10 4.74 -23.88
N SER A 201 2.62 5.53 -22.94
CA SER A 201 3.56 5.04 -21.90
C SER A 201 3.33 5.72 -20.56
N LEU A 202 2.10 6.15 -20.28
CA LEU A 202 1.74 6.72 -18.99
C LEU A 202 0.71 5.84 -18.29
N VAL A 203 0.84 5.69 -16.98
CA VAL A 203 -0.15 5.01 -16.16
C VAL A 203 -1.30 5.97 -15.89
N ARG A 204 -2.51 5.57 -16.28
CA ARG A 204 -3.76 6.23 -15.90
C ARG A 204 -4.32 5.53 -14.67
N PHE A 205 -4.75 6.31 -13.69
CA PHE A 205 -5.50 5.79 -12.56
C PHE A 205 -6.73 6.66 -12.30
N VAL A 206 -7.86 6.00 -12.10
CA VAL A 206 -9.05 6.58 -11.48
C VAL A 206 -9.58 5.60 -10.45
N GLY A 207 -9.77 6.05 -9.22
CA GLY A 207 -10.27 5.21 -8.14
C GLY A 207 -11.16 5.97 -7.16
N THR A 208 -12.15 5.28 -6.62
CA THR A 208 -13.10 5.84 -5.67
C THR A 208 -12.70 5.49 -4.24
N LYS A 209 -12.65 6.46 -3.34
CA LYS A 209 -12.52 6.22 -1.89
C LYS A 209 -13.78 5.49 -1.41
N PRO A 210 -13.69 4.30 -0.80
CA PRO A 210 -14.87 3.54 -0.36
C PRO A 210 -15.78 4.36 0.57
N LYS A 211 -17.09 4.35 0.31
CA LYS A 211 -18.10 5.09 1.11
C LYS A 211 -18.20 4.62 2.56
N LYS A 212 -17.97 3.33 2.77
CA LYS A 212 -17.69 2.78 4.09
C LYS A 212 -16.19 2.60 4.10
N GLN A 213 -15.46 3.30 4.98
CA GLN A 213 -14.09 2.91 5.26
C GLN A 213 -14.12 1.39 5.51
N LYS A 214 -13.40 0.59 4.72
CA LYS A 214 -12.97 -0.72 5.23
C LYS A 214 -12.36 -0.36 6.58
N PRO A 215 -12.87 -0.88 7.71
CA PRO A 215 -12.41 -0.43 9.01
C PRO A 215 -10.89 -0.50 8.93
N TYR A 216 -10.20 0.62 9.19
CA TYR A 216 -8.78 0.56 9.48
C TYR A 216 -8.67 -0.53 10.52
N LYS A 217 -8.12 -1.69 10.15
CA LYS A 217 -7.81 -2.70 11.15
C LYS A 217 -6.65 -2.07 11.93
N LEU A 218 -6.99 -1.25 12.93
CA LEU A 218 -6.06 -0.62 13.88
C LEU A 218 -5.12 -1.68 14.48
N ALA A 219 -5.59 -2.92 14.51
CA ALA A 219 -4.80 -4.12 14.65
C ALA A 219 -5.31 -5.21 13.70
N ILE A 220 -4.39 -5.92 13.04
CA ILE A 220 -4.68 -7.17 12.33
C ILE A 220 -4.28 -8.33 13.25
N PRO A 221 -5.25 -9.05 13.86
CA PRO A 221 -4.91 -10.19 14.69
C PRO A 221 -4.33 -11.31 13.83
N TYR A 222 -3.18 -11.82 14.26
CA TYR A 222 -2.42 -12.86 13.62
C TYR A 222 -2.22 -13.98 14.62
N VAL A 223 -2.31 -15.24 14.18
CA VAL A 223 -2.13 -16.41 15.03
C VAL A 223 -0.98 -17.23 14.47
N GLY A 224 0.00 -17.50 15.32
CA GLY A 224 1.19 -18.29 14.98
C GLY A 224 1.31 -19.56 15.80
N ALA A 225 1.92 -20.59 15.23
CA ALA A 225 2.07 -21.89 15.87
C ALA A 225 3.52 -22.39 15.81
N ILE A 226 4.23 -22.35 16.94
CA ILE A 226 5.48 -23.10 17.10
C ILE A 226 5.11 -24.56 17.29
N VAL A 227 5.17 -25.34 16.21
CA VAL A 227 4.82 -26.77 16.23
C VAL A 227 6.03 -27.59 16.65
N GLU A 228 5.91 -28.35 17.74
CA GLU A 228 6.96 -29.20 18.30
C GLU A 228 6.70 -30.69 18.02
N ARG A 229 7.78 -31.47 17.87
CA ARG A 229 7.76 -32.93 18.05
C ARG A 229 9.00 -33.43 18.75
N ASP A 230 8.90 -34.63 19.34
CA ASP A 230 10.06 -35.43 19.74
C ASP A 230 10.36 -36.47 18.66
N ASN A 231 11.59 -36.46 18.17
CA ASN A 231 12.10 -37.44 17.23
C ASN A 231 13.28 -38.17 17.85
N ASN A 232 13.00 -39.29 18.54
CA ASN A 232 14.01 -40.12 19.22
C ASN A 232 14.88 -39.32 20.22
N GLY A 233 14.25 -38.44 21.02
CA GLY A 233 14.95 -37.60 21.99
C GLY A 233 15.56 -36.31 21.42
N VAL A 234 15.41 -36.07 20.11
CA VAL A 234 15.71 -34.77 19.50
C VAL A 234 14.42 -33.97 19.41
N LYS A 235 14.40 -32.81 20.07
CA LYS A 235 13.30 -31.87 19.95
C LYS A 235 13.40 -31.12 18.62
N GLU A 236 12.38 -31.25 17.80
CA GLU A 236 12.27 -30.60 16.50
C GLU A 236 11.11 -29.61 16.49
N VAL A 237 11.24 -28.58 15.66
CA VAL A 237 10.17 -27.64 15.34
C VAL A 237 9.91 -27.61 13.85
N LEU A 238 8.69 -27.25 13.47
CA LEU A 238 8.34 -27.05 12.07
C LEU A 238 8.80 -25.66 11.61
N LEU A 239 9.48 -25.61 10.48
CA LEU A 239 9.95 -24.38 9.84
C LEU A 239 9.57 -24.38 8.37
N GLN A 240 9.15 -23.24 7.85
CA GLN A 240 8.78 -23.06 6.44
C GLN A 240 9.29 -21.73 5.89
N THR A 241 9.33 -21.62 4.57
CA THR A 241 9.63 -20.39 3.85
C THR A 241 8.32 -19.70 3.49
N ARG A 242 8.13 -18.47 3.94
CA ARG A 242 7.04 -17.60 3.53
C ARG A 242 7.09 -17.36 2.03
N TRP A 243 5.99 -17.60 1.30
CA TRP A 243 5.95 -17.41 -0.15
C TRP A 243 4.74 -16.57 -0.60
N LYS A 244 4.87 -15.25 -0.55
CA LYS A 244 3.83 -14.31 -1.00
C LYS A 244 4.42 -13.40 -2.08
N PRO A 245 4.51 -13.84 -3.35
CA PRO A 245 5.19 -13.08 -4.42
C PRO A 245 4.54 -11.72 -4.70
N HIS A 246 3.27 -11.54 -4.32
CA HIS A 246 2.55 -10.27 -4.42
C HIS A 246 2.74 -9.35 -3.19
N ASP A 247 3.39 -9.82 -2.13
CA ASP A 247 3.78 -9.07 -0.92
C ASP A 247 5.29 -9.25 -0.67
N PRO A 248 6.15 -8.60 -1.48
CA PRO A 248 7.57 -8.94 -1.58
C PRO A 248 8.38 -8.58 -0.35
N LEU A 249 7.83 -7.79 0.59
CA LEU A 249 8.58 -7.29 1.75
C LEU A 249 9.06 -8.42 2.67
N TYR A 250 8.25 -9.47 2.81
CA TYR A 250 8.55 -10.60 3.70
C TYR A 250 8.61 -11.95 2.97
N SER A 251 8.30 -11.99 1.68
CA SER A 251 8.38 -13.23 0.90
C SER A 251 9.84 -13.71 0.84
N GLY A 252 10.05 -14.99 1.15
CA GLY A 252 11.37 -15.62 1.24
C GLY A 252 11.94 -15.72 2.66
N THR A 253 11.28 -15.13 3.66
CA THR A 253 11.68 -15.27 5.07
C THR A 253 11.23 -16.61 5.66
N LEU A 254 11.91 -17.04 6.72
CA LEU A 254 11.58 -18.23 7.50
C LEU A 254 10.49 -17.88 8.52
N GLU A 255 9.44 -18.69 8.57
CA GLU A 255 8.34 -18.54 9.52
C GLU A 255 7.91 -19.89 10.10
N PHE A 256 7.18 -19.86 11.20
CA PHE A 256 6.35 -20.99 11.62
C PHE A 256 4.95 -20.90 10.97
N PRO A 257 4.12 -21.97 11.00
CA PRO A 257 2.77 -21.92 10.46
C PRO A 257 1.91 -20.86 11.12
N ALA A 258 1.29 -19.99 10.31
CA ALA A 258 0.63 -18.83 10.85
C ALA A 258 -0.20 -18.04 9.84
N GLY A 259 -1.26 -17.39 10.34
CA GLY A 259 -2.13 -16.58 9.48
C GLY A 259 -3.07 -15.67 10.23
N VAL A 260 -3.91 -14.99 9.46
CA VAL A 260 -4.77 -13.91 9.99
C VAL A 260 -6.02 -14.52 10.59
N LEU A 261 -6.41 -14.04 11.78
CA LEU A 261 -7.73 -14.29 12.34
C LEU A 261 -8.73 -13.33 11.67
N ASP A 262 -9.33 -13.75 10.56
CA ASP A 262 -10.26 -12.93 9.77
C ASP A 262 -11.62 -13.57 9.48
N LYS A 263 -11.85 -14.80 9.95
CA LYS A 263 -13.13 -15.49 9.82
C LYS A 263 -14.07 -15.11 10.97
N PRO A 264 -15.36 -14.82 10.71
CA PRO A 264 -16.32 -14.48 11.75
C PRO A 264 -16.44 -15.60 12.79
N TYR A 265 -16.28 -15.23 14.08
CA TYR A 265 -16.40 -16.12 15.24
C TYR A 265 -15.39 -17.28 15.31
N GLU A 266 -14.37 -17.29 14.43
CA GLU A 266 -13.25 -18.22 14.57
C GLU A 266 -12.46 -17.85 15.84
N SER A 267 -12.14 -18.85 16.65
CA SER A 267 -11.28 -18.69 17.82
C SER A 267 -9.80 -18.72 17.43
N VAL A 268 -8.93 -18.18 18.29
CA VAL A 268 -7.48 -18.25 18.09
C VAL A 268 -6.96 -19.70 17.97
N TYR A 269 -7.61 -20.66 18.62
CA TYR A 269 -7.24 -22.08 18.55
C TYR A 269 -7.67 -22.72 17.23
N GLU A 270 -8.86 -22.38 16.73
CA GLU A 270 -9.32 -22.82 15.41
C GLU A 270 -8.46 -22.22 14.30
N THR A 271 -8.07 -20.95 14.40
CA THR A 271 -7.10 -20.34 13.47
C THR A 271 -5.78 -21.11 13.49
N ALA A 272 -5.18 -21.37 14.66
CA ALA A 272 -3.93 -22.13 14.73
C ALA A 272 -4.06 -23.54 14.12
N THR A 273 -5.17 -24.24 14.43
CA THR A 273 -5.48 -25.57 13.87
C THR A 273 -5.55 -25.51 12.34
N ARG A 274 -6.27 -24.52 11.83
CA ARG A 274 -6.48 -24.31 10.40
C ARG A 274 -5.17 -24.02 9.69
N GLU A 275 -4.37 -23.06 10.16
CA GLU A 275 -3.12 -22.68 9.50
C GLU A 275 -2.12 -23.83 9.48
N ILE A 276 -2.00 -24.61 10.57
CA ILE A 276 -1.18 -25.82 10.58
C ILE A 276 -1.66 -26.80 9.49
N GLN A 277 -2.96 -27.08 9.43
CA GLN A 277 -3.51 -28.06 8.48
C GLN A 277 -3.42 -27.58 7.03
N GLU A 278 -3.74 -26.31 6.77
CA GLU A 278 -3.76 -25.68 5.44
C GLU A 278 -2.34 -25.46 4.91
N GLU A 279 -1.37 -25.08 5.72
CA GLU A 279 -0.01 -24.82 5.23
C GLU A 279 0.82 -26.10 5.16
N THR A 280 0.64 -27.02 6.10
CA THR A 280 1.59 -28.14 6.33
C THR A 280 1.00 -29.51 6.06
N GLY A 281 -0.34 -29.63 5.99
CA GLY A 281 -1.02 -30.91 5.90
C GLY A 281 -1.05 -31.72 7.19
N LEU A 282 -0.41 -31.26 8.27
CA LEU A 282 -0.37 -31.95 9.56
C LEU A 282 -1.65 -31.71 10.36
N THR A 283 -2.05 -32.70 11.15
CA THR A 283 -3.22 -32.59 12.02
C THR A 283 -2.77 -32.21 13.42
N LEU A 284 -3.35 -31.13 13.95
CA LEU A 284 -3.12 -30.68 15.33
C LEU A 284 -3.58 -31.76 16.33
N LYS A 285 -2.73 -32.02 17.32
CA LYS A 285 -3.01 -32.93 18.44
C LYS A 285 -3.34 -32.17 19.73
N ALA A 286 -2.58 -31.12 20.03
CA ALA A 286 -2.80 -30.32 21.23
C ALA A 286 -2.20 -28.92 21.11
N ILE A 287 -2.83 -27.93 21.74
CA ILE A 287 -2.25 -26.60 21.96
C ILE A 287 -1.92 -26.44 23.43
N ARG A 288 -0.68 -26.07 23.75
CA ARG A 288 -0.23 -25.90 25.13
C ARG A 288 -1.05 -24.81 25.83
N GLY A 289 -1.81 -25.22 26.86
CA GLY A 289 -2.62 -24.33 27.68
C GLY A 289 -4.04 -24.08 27.17
N GLU A 290 -4.45 -24.69 26.05
CA GLU A 290 -5.84 -24.65 25.57
C GLU A 290 -6.81 -25.35 26.53
N ASP A 291 -6.38 -26.43 27.18
CA ASP A 291 -7.12 -27.19 28.20
C ASP A 291 -7.60 -26.34 29.39
N LYS A 292 -6.98 -25.16 29.57
CA LYS A 292 -7.31 -24.19 30.63
C LYS A 292 -8.33 -23.15 30.19
N THR A 293 -8.74 -23.16 28.93
CA THR A 293 -9.71 -22.23 28.37
C THR A 293 -11.12 -22.75 28.58
N LYS A 294 -11.95 -21.92 29.20
CA LYS A 294 -13.38 -22.19 29.39
C LYS A 294 -14.20 -21.30 28.46
N VAL A 295 -15.19 -21.89 27.80
CA VAL A 295 -16.22 -21.15 27.05
C VAL A 295 -17.30 -20.68 28.02
N TYR A 296 -17.63 -19.40 27.97
CA TYR A 296 -18.72 -18.76 28.71
C TYR A 296 -19.83 -18.35 27.74
N SER A 297 -21.08 -18.58 28.13
CA SER A 297 -22.26 -18.22 27.34
C SER A 297 -23.35 -17.65 28.25
N PRO A 298 -23.20 -16.39 28.74
CA PRO A 298 -24.13 -15.82 29.70
C PRO A 298 -25.55 -15.63 29.14
N LYS A 299 -25.71 -15.51 27.82
CA LYS A 299 -27.03 -15.35 27.17
C LYS A 299 -27.51 -16.62 26.45
N GLY A 300 -26.71 -17.68 26.42
CA GLY A 300 -27.01 -18.93 25.69
C GLY A 300 -26.93 -18.81 24.17
N THR A 301 -26.68 -17.60 23.64
CA THR A 301 -26.53 -17.30 22.21
C THR A 301 -25.18 -16.66 21.89
N ASP A 302 -24.38 -16.35 22.92
CA ASP A 302 -23.04 -15.80 22.82
C ASP A 302 -22.01 -16.82 23.31
N GLU A 303 -20.81 -16.81 22.76
CA GLU A 303 -19.71 -17.64 23.24
C GLU A 303 -18.47 -16.75 23.40
N ILE A 304 -17.87 -16.82 24.60
CA ILE A 304 -16.73 -16.00 24.98
C ILE A 304 -15.68 -16.89 25.61
N ILE A 305 -14.45 -16.78 25.14
CA ILE A 305 -13.28 -17.41 25.74
C ILE A 305 -12.31 -16.36 26.27
N ALA A 306 -11.58 -16.72 27.31
CA ALA A 306 -10.32 -16.08 27.67
C ALA A 306 -9.19 -17.06 27.35
N PHE A 307 -8.14 -16.61 26.68
CA PHE A 307 -7.04 -17.47 26.26
C PHE A 307 -5.70 -16.90 26.74
N ARG A 308 -4.69 -17.77 26.83
CA ARG A 308 -3.32 -17.40 27.18
C ARG A 308 -2.38 -17.91 26.09
N PRO A 309 -1.87 -17.05 25.19
CA PRO A 309 -0.86 -17.46 24.23
C PRO A 309 0.47 -17.73 24.94
N PHE A 310 1.37 -18.42 24.25
CA PHE A 310 2.76 -18.53 24.67
C PHE A 310 3.41 -17.14 24.74
N CYS A 311 3.22 -16.32 23.72
CA CYS A 311 3.60 -14.91 23.72
C CYS A 311 2.72 -14.08 22.78
N CYS A 312 2.78 -12.76 22.94
CA CYS A 312 2.17 -11.80 22.03
C CYS A 312 3.25 -10.97 21.34
N THR A 313 3.10 -10.72 20.04
CA THR A 313 3.99 -9.83 19.27
C THR A 313 3.20 -8.66 18.68
N GLN A 314 3.86 -7.56 18.36
CA GLN A 314 3.23 -6.38 17.78
C GLN A 314 4.15 -5.70 16.76
N GLN A 315 3.62 -5.39 15.58
CA GLN A 315 4.30 -4.52 14.62
C GLN A 315 4.13 -3.05 15.03
N LEU A 316 5.24 -2.35 15.29
CA LEU A 316 5.21 -0.95 15.74
C LEU A 316 5.34 0.07 14.59
N LYS A 317 6.04 -0.29 13.50
CA LYS A 317 6.32 0.58 12.34
C LYS A 317 6.61 -0.29 11.11
N ASP A 318 6.49 0.25 9.90
CA ASP A 318 6.97 -0.36 8.64
C ASP A 318 6.50 -1.82 8.44
N GLY A 319 5.22 -1.96 8.07
CA GLY A 319 4.53 -3.23 7.90
C GLY A 319 3.01 -3.09 8.05
N LYS A 320 2.28 -4.20 8.03
CA LYS A 320 0.86 -4.19 8.42
C LYS A 320 0.77 -4.12 9.96
N PRO A 321 -0.27 -3.49 10.55
CA PRO A 321 -0.39 -3.29 12.00
C PRO A 321 -0.79 -4.59 12.71
N TRP A 322 0.06 -5.61 12.64
CA TRP A 322 -0.22 -6.93 13.19
C TRP A 322 -0.09 -6.95 14.71
N ILE A 323 -0.97 -7.73 15.34
CA ILE A 323 -0.81 -8.21 16.71
C ILE A 323 -0.83 -9.73 16.64
N GLY A 324 0.31 -10.35 16.94
CA GLY A 324 0.49 -11.80 16.92
C GLY A 324 0.12 -12.45 18.25
N PHE A 325 -0.63 -13.54 18.20
CA PHE A 325 -0.85 -14.47 19.30
C PHE A 325 -0.17 -15.80 18.94
N VAL A 326 0.95 -16.10 19.59
CA VAL A 326 1.74 -17.29 19.26
C VAL A 326 1.45 -18.40 20.27
N PHE A 327 1.25 -19.61 19.78
CA PHE A 327 1.00 -20.81 20.57
C PHE A 327 2.10 -21.85 20.35
N ILE A 328 2.32 -22.70 21.35
CA ILE A 328 3.13 -23.91 21.19
C ILE A 328 2.17 -25.07 20.97
N CYS A 329 2.37 -25.79 19.88
CA CYS A 329 1.45 -26.81 19.39
C CYS A 329 2.16 -28.16 19.26
N GLU A 330 1.43 -29.24 19.48
CA GLU A 330 1.81 -30.61 19.14
C GLU A 330 0.90 -31.10 18.01
N VAL A 331 1.46 -31.90 17.11
CA VAL A 331 0.75 -32.50 15.98
C VAL A 331 0.81 -34.03 16.08
N GLU A 332 -0.08 -34.69 15.35
CA GLU A 332 0.05 -36.12 15.10
C GLU A 332 1.34 -36.44 14.34
N ASN A 333 1.90 -37.63 14.58
CA ASN A 333 3.14 -38.04 13.92
C ASN A 333 2.97 -38.05 12.40
N GLY A 334 3.77 -37.24 11.70
CA GLY A 334 3.72 -37.13 10.25
C GLY A 334 4.84 -36.24 9.69
N GLU A 335 5.01 -36.32 8.37
CA GLU A 335 5.90 -35.44 7.62
C GLU A 335 5.07 -34.34 6.93
N PRO A 336 5.49 -33.07 7.02
CA PRO A 336 4.77 -31.97 6.40
C PRO A 336 4.78 -32.10 4.89
N LYS A 337 3.69 -31.67 4.27
CA LYS A 337 3.56 -31.50 2.83
C LYS A 337 2.88 -30.17 2.60
N ALA A 338 3.62 -29.20 2.07
CA ALA A 338 3.06 -27.91 1.70
C ALA A 338 1.79 -28.10 0.86
N GLN A 339 0.64 -27.65 1.37
CA GLN A 339 -0.65 -27.76 0.66
C GLN A 339 -1.05 -26.45 -0.02
N LEU A 340 -0.59 -25.31 0.49
CA LEU A 340 -0.86 -23.99 -0.06
C LEU A 340 0.32 -23.46 -0.87
N SER A 341 0.04 -22.62 -1.87
CA SER A 341 1.09 -21.90 -2.61
C SER A 341 1.75 -20.78 -1.82
N GLU A 342 1.26 -20.46 -0.62
CA GLU A 342 1.72 -19.33 0.20
C GLU A 342 2.88 -19.65 1.15
N ALA A 343 3.24 -20.93 1.29
CA ALA A 343 4.39 -21.41 2.04
C ALA A 343 5.15 -22.49 1.24
N LYS A 344 6.46 -22.58 1.44
CA LYS A 344 7.35 -23.53 0.76
C LYS A 344 8.34 -24.15 1.72
N ASP A 345 8.99 -25.23 1.27
CA ASP A 345 10.13 -25.86 1.96
C ASP A 345 9.85 -26.26 3.41
N THR A 346 8.58 -26.53 3.75
CA THR A 346 8.14 -26.91 5.09
C THR A 346 8.84 -28.19 5.52
N LYS A 347 9.54 -28.16 6.65
CA LYS A 347 10.32 -29.29 7.16
C LYS A 347 10.43 -29.25 8.68
N TRP A 348 10.71 -30.42 9.25
CA TRP A 348 11.16 -30.53 10.62
C TRP A 348 12.64 -30.16 10.74
N VAL A 349 12.96 -29.36 11.75
CA VAL A 349 14.33 -28.89 12.02
C VAL A 349 14.60 -29.03 13.51
N ALA A 350 15.79 -29.49 13.87
CA ALA A 350 16.19 -29.56 15.28
C ALA A 350 16.16 -28.17 15.91
N VAL A 351 15.62 -28.05 17.13
CA VAL A 351 15.53 -26.76 17.85
C VAL A 351 16.90 -26.09 17.98
N SER A 352 17.97 -26.87 18.16
CA SER A 352 19.35 -26.36 18.21
C SER A 352 19.81 -25.72 16.91
N GLU A 353 19.39 -26.25 15.76
CA GLU A 353 19.75 -25.70 14.44
C GLU A 353 19.00 -24.39 14.17
N VAL A 354 17.69 -24.35 14.47
CA VAL A 354 16.91 -23.10 14.34
C VAL A 354 17.46 -22.02 15.26
N LYS A 355 17.86 -22.38 16.50
CA LYS A 355 18.51 -21.46 17.44
C LYS A 355 19.83 -20.92 16.88
N GLN A 356 20.68 -21.78 16.34
CA GLN A 356 21.94 -21.35 15.74
C GLN A 356 21.72 -20.41 14.56
N LEU A 357 20.72 -20.68 13.71
CA LEU A 357 20.36 -19.83 12.58
C LEU A 357 19.79 -18.47 13.04
N PHE A 358 18.95 -18.48 14.08
CA PHE A 358 18.42 -17.26 14.69
C PHE A 358 19.52 -16.37 15.28
N GLU A 359 20.52 -16.97 15.93
CA GLU A 359 21.64 -16.24 16.52
C GLU A 359 22.61 -15.69 15.47
N SER A 360 22.78 -16.38 14.33
CA SER A 360 23.72 -15.99 13.27
C SER A 360 23.13 -15.10 12.18
N SER A 361 21.84 -15.24 11.88
CA SER A 361 21.16 -14.56 10.77
C SER A 361 19.67 -14.31 11.07
N PRO A 362 19.34 -13.51 12.10
CA PRO A 362 17.95 -13.24 12.49
C PRO A 362 17.14 -12.56 11.36
N GLU A 363 17.78 -11.81 10.47
CA GLU A 363 17.13 -11.18 9.31
C GLU A 363 16.50 -12.15 8.31
N GLN A 364 16.86 -13.45 8.38
CA GLN A 364 16.21 -14.48 7.57
C GLN A 364 14.81 -14.84 8.07
N PHE A 365 14.47 -14.54 9.32
CA PHE A 365 13.17 -14.86 9.90
C PHE A 365 12.15 -13.75 9.64
N PHE A 366 10.88 -14.13 9.58
CA PHE A 366 9.79 -13.17 9.48
C PHE A 366 9.78 -12.26 10.72
N GLY A 367 9.93 -10.95 10.50
CA GLY A 367 10.21 -9.99 11.57
C GLY A 367 9.17 -9.95 12.70
N LEU A 368 7.89 -10.21 12.42
CA LEU A 368 6.83 -10.27 13.44
C LEU A 368 7.02 -11.43 14.42
N GLU A 369 7.72 -12.49 14.02
CA GLU A 369 7.93 -13.73 14.78
C GLU A 369 9.24 -13.74 15.56
N LEU A 370 10.18 -12.85 15.24
CA LEU A 370 11.49 -12.78 15.91
C LEU A 370 11.39 -12.74 17.45
N PRO A 371 10.54 -11.90 18.08
CA PRO A 371 10.42 -11.89 19.53
C PRO A 371 9.86 -13.20 20.10
N ALA A 372 9.02 -13.91 19.33
CA ALA A 372 8.47 -15.19 19.73
C ALA A 372 9.55 -16.28 19.75
N TRP A 373 10.41 -16.31 18.72
CA TRP A 373 11.59 -17.18 18.69
C TRP A 373 12.56 -16.89 19.83
N GLU A 374 12.82 -15.60 20.12
CA GLU A 374 13.67 -15.20 21.24
C GLU A 374 13.13 -15.72 22.58
N TYR A 375 11.83 -15.58 22.82
CA TYR A 375 11.19 -16.10 24.03
C TYR A 375 11.22 -17.62 24.07
N TYR A 376 11.04 -18.27 22.92
CA TYR A 376 11.05 -19.71 22.80
C TYR A 376 12.39 -20.33 23.21
N PHE A 377 13.51 -19.76 22.75
CA PHE A 377 14.87 -20.27 23.04
C PHE A 377 15.39 -19.96 24.45
N LYS A 378 14.68 -19.11 25.20
CA LYS A 378 15.01 -18.74 26.59
C LYS A 378 14.33 -19.63 27.64
N GLN A 379 13.48 -20.58 27.22
CA GLN A 379 12.77 -21.51 28.10
C GLN A 379 13.69 -22.55 28.75
#